data_AF-A0A3B9DSW6-F1
#
_entry.id   AF-A0A3B9DSW6-F1
#
_cell.length_a   1.000
_cell.length_b   1.000
_cell.length_c   1.000
_cell.angle_alpha   90.00
_cell.angle_beta   90.00
_cell.angle_gamma   90.00
#
_symmetry.space_group_name_H-M   'P 1'
#
loop_
_entity.id
_entity.type
_entity.pdbx_description
1 polymer ?
#
loop_
_entity_poly.entity_id
_entity_poly.type
_entity_poly.pdbx_seq_one_letter_code
_entity_poly.pdbx_strand_id
1 'polypeptide(L)'
;HVDETLDPSVLTLRDFARQVQDSGFGHGVAASHCVTLGMQTPEVQAEVAREVAAAGISVFPLPQTNLFLQGRDHPTATPRGLTAIRALRDAGVLVAAGADNVQDPFNPVGRSDPLETAALMVMAGHQLPDDAYRMVSNDVREGIGMPRLSVEAGSPADLLVIDAASPREAIAAAPMSRRVYRRGVLVASADQQTTIHRTA
;
A
#
# COMPACT_ATOMS: atom_id res chain seq x y z
N HIS A 1 2.72 -14.04 -0.42
CA HIS A 1 3.85 -13.72 0.47
C HIS A 1 5.13 -14.11 -0.23
N VAL A 2 5.93 -13.12 -0.64
CA VAL A 2 7.15 -13.34 -1.44
C VAL A 2 8.24 -12.43 -0.90
N ASP A 3 9.45 -12.96 -0.72
CA ASP A 3 10.67 -12.20 -0.41
C ASP A 3 10.54 -11.24 0.79
N GLU A 4 9.90 -11.67 1.89
CA GLU A 4 9.87 -10.89 3.14
C GLU A 4 11.18 -11.09 3.95
N THR A 5 12.29 -10.63 3.39
CA THR A 5 13.62 -10.69 4.02
C THR A 5 14.52 -9.57 3.51
N LEU A 6 15.60 -9.29 4.24
CA LEU A 6 16.61 -8.30 3.87
C LEU A 6 17.80 -8.88 3.09
N ASP A 7 17.84 -10.18 2.84
CA ASP A 7 18.90 -10.83 2.07
C ASP A 7 18.79 -10.47 0.57
N PRO A 8 19.72 -9.66 0.01
CA PRO A 8 19.63 -9.19 -1.37
C PRO A 8 19.86 -10.30 -2.42
N SER A 9 20.36 -11.46 -2.02
CA SER A 9 20.60 -12.60 -2.92
C SER A 9 19.33 -13.37 -3.28
N VAL A 10 18.24 -13.17 -2.52
CA VAL A 10 16.97 -13.84 -2.77
C VAL A 10 16.28 -13.23 -4.01
N LEU A 11 15.86 -14.07 -4.95
CA LEU A 11 15.25 -13.68 -6.23
C LEU A 11 13.92 -14.39 -6.48
N THR A 12 13.22 -14.84 -5.44
CA THR A 12 12.00 -15.64 -5.61
C THR A 12 10.88 -14.87 -6.30
N LEU A 13 10.80 -13.54 -6.17
CA LEU A 13 9.87 -12.72 -6.97
C LEU A 13 10.11 -12.86 -8.48
N ARG A 14 11.38 -12.95 -8.90
CA ARG A 14 11.75 -13.15 -10.31
C ARG A 14 11.35 -14.54 -10.78
N ASP A 15 11.66 -15.56 -10.00
CA ASP A 15 11.28 -16.94 -10.31
C ASP A 15 9.76 -17.12 -10.32
N PHE A 16 9.05 -16.40 -9.45
CA PHE A 16 7.59 -16.37 -9.41
C PHE A 16 7.00 -15.73 -10.68
N ALA A 17 7.55 -14.60 -11.13
CA ALA A 17 7.15 -13.98 -12.39
C ALA A 17 7.27 -14.93 -13.59
N ARG A 18 8.40 -15.64 -13.68
CA ARG A 18 8.64 -16.66 -14.73
C ARG A 18 7.65 -17.81 -14.65
N GLN A 19 7.39 -18.35 -13.46
CA GLN A 19 6.40 -19.41 -13.27
C GLN A 19 4.99 -18.99 -13.69
N VAL A 20 4.59 -17.75 -13.38
CA VAL A 20 3.28 -17.21 -13.81
C VAL A 20 3.20 -17.16 -15.33
N GLN A 21 4.26 -16.69 -16.00
CA GLN A 21 4.32 -16.63 -17.47
C GLN A 21 4.30 -18.03 -18.11
N ASP A 22 5.14 -18.93 -17.60
CA ASP A 22 5.32 -20.28 -18.16
C ASP A 22 4.09 -21.18 -17.94
N SER A 23 3.38 -20.98 -16.83
CA SER A 23 2.20 -21.79 -16.50
C SER A 23 0.95 -21.44 -17.31
N GLY A 24 0.94 -20.29 -18.00
CA GLY A 24 -0.26 -19.81 -18.69
C GLY A 24 -1.42 -19.52 -17.74
N PHE A 25 -1.13 -19.17 -16.48
CA PHE A 25 -2.14 -18.95 -15.45
C PHE A 25 -3.03 -17.74 -15.78
N GLY A 26 -4.30 -17.99 -16.10
CA GLY A 26 -5.23 -16.98 -16.62
C GLY A 26 -5.94 -16.12 -15.57
N HIS A 27 -5.53 -16.16 -14.30
CA HIS A 27 -6.14 -15.38 -13.22
C HIS A 27 -5.19 -14.28 -12.73
N GLY A 28 -5.74 -13.28 -12.04
CA GLY A 28 -4.94 -12.23 -11.40
C GLY A 28 -3.99 -12.83 -10.36
N VAL A 29 -2.76 -12.29 -10.31
CA VAL A 29 -1.71 -12.73 -9.39
C VAL A 29 -1.23 -11.55 -8.56
N ALA A 30 -1.05 -11.77 -7.26
CA ALA A 30 -0.53 -10.78 -6.33
C ALA A 30 0.71 -11.30 -5.59
N ALA A 31 1.73 -10.44 -5.45
CA ALA A 31 2.91 -10.67 -4.62
C ALA A 31 2.94 -9.62 -3.49
N SER A 32 2.86 -10.08 -2.25
CA SER A 32 2.95 -9.22 -1.07
C SER A 32 4.38 -9.12 -0.53
N HIS A 33 4.69 -8.05 0.19
CA HIS A 33 5.99 -7.71 0.80
C HIS A 33 7.06 -7.36 -0.22
N CYS A 34 7.66 -8.37 -0.88
CA CYS A 34 8.72 -8.20 -1.87
C CYS A 34 9.90 -7.36 -1.36
N VAL A 35 10.22 -7.48 -0.06
CA VAL A 35 11.21 -6.65 0.65
C VAL A 35 12.57 -6.76 0.00
N THR A 36 12.99 -7.97 -0.36
CA THR A 36 14.32 -8.20 -0.95
C THR A 36 14.59 -7.32 -2.17
N LEU A 37 13.58 -7.03 -2.99
CA LEU A 37 13.75 -6.18 -4.17
C LEU A 37 14.28 -4.79 -3.79
N GLY A 38 13.86 -4.24 -2.64
CA GLY A 38 14.37 -2.96 -2.13
C GLY A 38 15.82 -3.01 -1.64
N MET A 39 16.38 -4.20 -1.44
CA MET A 39 17.77 -4.43 -1.02
C MET A 39 18.73 -4.65 -2.18
N GLN A 40 18.20 -4.81 -3.40
CA GLN A 40 18.99 -5.06 -4.61
C GLN A 40 19.46 -3.77 -5.28
N THR A 41 20.42 -3.86 -6.21
CA THR A 41 20.89 -2.69 -6.96
C THR A 41 19.80 -2.16 -7.89
N PRO A 42 19.85 -0.88 -8.30
CA PRO A 42 18.86 -0.29 -9.22
C PRO A 42 18.71 -1.07 -10.54
N GLU A 43 19.80 -1.65 -11.05
CA GLU A 43 19.80 -2.44 -12.28
C GLU A 43 18.97 -3.72 -12.11
N VAL A 44 19.19 -4.45 -11.02
CA VAL A 44 18.44 -5.67 -10.69
C VAL A 44 16.98 -5.33 -10.40
N GLN A 45 16.73 -4.24 -9.67
CA GLN A 45 15.37 -3.74 -9.41
C GLN A 45 14.60 -3.50 -10.71
N ALA A 46 15.20 -2.79 -11.66
CA ALA A 46 14.58 -2.49 -12.94
C ALA A 46 14.35 -3.76 -13.79
N GLU A 47 15.29 -4.71 -13.77
CA GLU A 47 15.14 -5.99 -14.47
C GLU A 47 13.99 -6.82 -13.91
N VAL A 48 13.96 -7.05 -12.60
CA VAL A 48 12.91 -7.81 -11.93
C VAL A 48 11.56 -7.11 -12.09
N ALA A 49 11.50 -5.78 -11.94
CA ALA A 49 10.25 -5.03 -12.12
C ALA A 49 9.65 -5.19 -13.52
N ARG A 50 10.47 -5.25 -14.58
CA ARG A 50 9.98 -5.54 -15.94
C ARG A 50 9.46 -6.96 -16.09
N GLU A 51 10.11 -7.96 -15.48
CA GLU A 51 9.61 -9.34 -15.50
C GLU A 51 8.28 -9.46 -14.76
N VAL A 52 8.14 -8.81 -13.60
CA VAL A 52 6.89 -8.73 -12.82
C VAL A 52 5.77 -8.05 -13.62
N ALA A 53 6.07 -6.94 -14.28
CA ALA A 53 5.10 -6.24 -15.14
C ALA A 53 4.65 -7.11 -16.32
N ALA A 54 5.59 -7.77 -17.00
CA ALA A 54 5.31 -8.67 -18.11
C ALA A 54 4.51 -9.92 -17.67
N ALA A 55 4.62 -10.33 -16.40
CA ALA A 55 3.83 -11.41 -15.83
C ALA A 55 2.42 -10.96 -15.37
N GLY A 56 2.12 -9.65 -15.41
CA GLY A 56 0.83 -9.11 -14.95
C GLY A 56 0.61 -9.25 -13.44
N ILE A 57 1.69 -9.36 -12.66
CA ILE A 57 1.62 -9.51 -11.20
C ILE A 57 1.41 -8.14 -10.57
N SER A 58 0.44 -8.03 -9.67
CA SER A 58 0.27 -6.86 -8.79
C SER A 58 1.14 -7.00 -7.55
N VAL A 59 1.77 -5.91 -7.09
CA VAL A 59 2.65 -5.94 -5.91
C VAL A 59 2.04 -5.14 -4.76
N PHE A 60 2.10 -5.72 -3.56
CA PHE A 60 1.57 -5.14 -2.33
C PHE A 60 2.66 -4.89 -1.28
N PRO A 61 3.31 -3.71 -1.25
CA PRO A 61 4.06 -3.22 -0.08
C PRO A 61 3.17 -3.09 1.17
N LEU A 62 3.71 -3.47 2.33
CA LEU A 62 2.98 -3.55 3.60
C LEU A 62 3.73 -2.79 4.71
N PRO A 63 3.80 -1.45 4.62
CA PRO A 63 4.78 -0.68 5.37
C PRO A 63 4.63 -0.75 6.89
N GLN A 64 3.41 -0.90 7.43
CA GLN A 64 3.22 -1.00 8.87
C GLN A 64 3.95 -2.21 9.46
N THR A 65 3.70 -3.38 8.86
CA THR A 65 4.29 -4.64 9.27
C THR A 65 5.78 -4.70 8.92
N ASN A 66 6.16 -4.31 7.69
CA ASN A 66 7.56 -4.39 7.30
C ASN A 66 8.46 -3.45 8.12
N LEU A 67 8.01 -2.23 8.46
CA LEU A 67 8.80 -1.33 9.32
C LEU A 67 8.98 -1.87 10.74
N PHE A 68 8.06 -2.71 11.22
CA PHE A 68 8.16 -3.32 12.55
C PHE A 68 8.99 -4.62 12.57
N LEU A 69 8.87 -5.44 11.53
CA LEU A 69 9.54 -6.75 11.45
C LEU A 69 10.98 -6.65 10.94
N GLN A 70 11.22 -5.80 9.95
CA GLN A 70 12.51 -5.75 9.25
C GLN A 70 13.54 -4.89 10.00
N GLY A 71 14.82 -5.16 9.77
CA GLY A 71 15.91 -4.31 10.24
C GLY A 71 16.27 -4.46 11.72
N ARG A 72 15.64 -5.38 12.46
CA ARG A 72 15.91 -5.61 13.91
C ARG A 72 17.36 -5.92 14.21
N ASP A 73 18.05 -6.62 13.30
CA ASP A 73 19.45 -7.00 13.43
C ASP A 73 20.41 -5.98 12.78
N HIS A 74 19.91 -4.83 12.33
CA HIS A 74 20.68 -3.76 11.69
C HIS A 74 20.69 -2.48 12.55
N PRO A 75 21.59 -2.37 13.55
CA PRO A 75 21.60 -1.24 14.49
C PRO A 75 22.07 0.08 13.87
N THR A 76 22.73 0.03 12.73
CA THR A 76 23.28 1.20 12.03
C THR A 76 22.66 1.30 10.64
N ALA A 77 22.15 2.49 10.30
CA ALA A 77 21.50 2.75 9.01
C ALA A 77 20.43 1.69 8.66
N THR A 78 19.55 1.41 9.63
CA THR A 78 18.50 0.40 9.53
C THR A 78 17.69 0.56 8.23
N PRO A 79 17.63 -0.47 7.37
CA PRO A 79 16.84 -0.39 6.15
C PRO A 79 15.35 -0.30 6.50
N ARG A 80 14.58 0.41 5.65
CA ARG A 80 13.13 0.55 5.85
C ARG A 80 12.36 -0.76 5.64
N GLY A 81 13.00 -1.78 5.07
CA GLY A 81 12.37 -3.06 4.79
C GLY A 81 11.22 -2.97 3.79
N LEU A 82 11.25 -2.03 2.84
CA LEU A 82 10.22 -1.90 1.80
C LEU A 82 10.76 -2.36 0.45
N THR A 83 9.89 -2.89 -0.39
CA THR A 83 10.20 -3.20 -1.79
C THR A 83 10.60 -1.96 -2.61
N ALA A 84 11.13 -2.17 -3.82
CA ALA A 84 11.53 -1.10 -4.74
C ALA A 84 10.31 -0.47 -5.44
N ILE A 85 9.47 0.24 -4.68
CA ILE A 85 8.19 0.81 -5.14
C ILE A 85 8.35 1.64 -6.43
N ARG A 86 9.38 2.51 -6.49
CA ARG A 86 9.62 3.35 -7.68
C ARG A 86 9.93 2.50 -8.91
N ALA A 87 10.86 1.54 -8.82
CA ALA A 87 11.23 0.69 -9.95
C ALA A 87 10.03 -0.12 -10.46
N LEU A 88 9.20 -0.65 -9.56
CA LEU A 88 7.96 -1.35 -9.90
C LEU A 88 6.98 -0.45 -10.65
N ARG A 89 6.69 0.74 -10.11
CA ARG A 89 5.77 1.70 -10.76
C ARG A 89 6.30 2.17 -12.11
N ASP A 90 7.59 2.47 -12.21
CA ASP A 90 8.23 2.92 -13.45
C ASP A 90 8.20 1.84 -14.54
N ALA A 91 8.22 0.55 -14.16
CA ALA A 91 8.05 -0.58 -15.08
C ALA A 91 6.58 -0.86 -15.47
N GLY A 92 5.61 -0.15 -14.89
CA GLY A 92 4.18 -0.35 -15.14
C GLY A 92 3.51 -1.43 -14.29
N VAL A 93 4.16 -1.88 -13.21
CA VAL A 93 3.53 -2.79 -12.24
C VAL A 93 2.42 -2.05 -11.50
N LEU A 94 1.25 -2.70 -11.34
CA LEU A 94 0.24 -2.21 -10.42
C LEU A 94 0.73 -2.41 -8.98
N VAL A 95 1.02 -1.29 -8.29
CA VAL A 95 1.46 -1.31 -6.90
C VAL A 95 0.36 -0.73 -6.01
N ALA A 96 -0.18 -1.57 -5.14
CA ALA A 96 -1.16 -1.19 -4.11
C ALA A 96 -0.56 -1.38 -2.73
N ALA A 97 -1.09 -0.76 -1.67
CA ALA A 97 -0.50 -0.84 -0.33
C ALA A 97 -1.52 -1.28 0.72
N GLY A 98 -1.02 -1.97 1.74
CA GLY A 98 -1.83 -2.45 2.86
C GLY A 98 -1.15 -2.32 4.23
N ALA A 99 -1.91 -2.67 5.26
CA ALA A 99 -1.45 -2.74 6.65
C ALA A 99 -0.73 -4.07 6.97
N ASP A 100 -1.27 -5.15 6.42
CA ASP A 100 -1.04 -6.53 6.84
C ASP A 100 -1.55 -6.79 8.27
N ASN A 101 -0.66 -6.87 9.26
CA ASN A 101 -1.01 -7.19 10.63
C ASN A 101 -1.54 -5.98 11.43
N VAL A 102 -2.51 -6.23 12.31
CA VAL A 102 -3.07 -5.22 13.22
C VAL A 102 -3.32 -5.82 14.60
N GLN A 103 -2.63 -5.29 15.61
CA GLN A 103 -2.77 -5.71 17.01
C GLN A 103 -2.58 -7.23 17.22
N ASP A 104 -1.56 -7.79 16.57
CA ASP A 104 -1.19 -9.20 16.64
C ASP A 104 0.34 -9.36 16.88
N PRO A 105 0.88 -10.60 16.97
CA PRO A 105 2.32 -10.82 17.22
C PRO A 105 3.28 -10.22 16.19
N PHE A 106 2.81 -9.94 14.97
CA PHE A 106 3.59 -9.42 13.86
C PHE A 106 3.42 -7.91 13.67
N ASN A 107 2.42 -7.28 14.30
CA ASN A 107 2.35 -5.83 14.50
C ASN A 107 1.44 -5.52 15.70
N PRO A 108 1.99 -5.08 16.86
CA PRO A 108 1.23 -4.91 18.09
C PRO A 108 0.30 -3.69 18.09
N VAL A 109 0.38 -2.83 17.07
CA VAL A 109 -0.41 -1.60 16.95
C VAL A 109 -1.16 -1.54 15.62
N GLY A 110 -1.97 -0.49 15.44
CA GLY A 110 -2.71 -0.22 14.22
C GLY A 110 -4.20 -0.02 14.48
N ARG A 111 -4.84 0.76 13.62
CA ARG A 111 -6.27 1.11 13.72
C ARG A 111 -7.10 0.72 12.50
N SER A 112 -6.55 -0.13 11.63
CA SER A 112 -7.18 -0.58 10.38
C SER A 112 -7.67 0.57 9.49
N ASP A 113 -6.94 1.68 9.50
CA ASP A 113 -7.25 2.87 8.71
C ASP A 113 -6.31 2.96 7.50
N PRO A 114 -6.80 2.87 6.26
CA PRO A 114 -5.97 3.00 5.06
C PRO A 114 -5.17 4.31 4.98
N LEU A 115 -5.63 5.38 5.62
CA LEU A 115 -4.88 6.64 5.69
C LEU A 115 -3.58 6.51 6.50
N GLU A 116 -3.50 5.57 7.44
CA GLU A 116 -2.28 5.24 8.16
C GLU A 116 -1.24 4.58 7.24
N THR A 117 -1.67 3.61 6.42
CA THR A 117 -0.83 3.01 5.38
C THR A 117 -0.39 4.08 4.36
N ALA A 118 -1.29 4.95 3.91
CA ALA A 118 -0.96 6.03 2.97
C ALA A 118 0.08 7.00 3.57
N ALA A 119 -0.03 7.37 4.85
CA ALA A 119 0.96 8.20 5.52
C ALA A 119 2.35 7.54 5.52
N LEU A 120 2.43 6.23 5.74
CA LEU A 120 3.70 5.49 5.67
C LEU A 120 4.22 5.34 4.24
N MET A 121 3.34 5.22 3.24
CA MET A 121 3.75 5.26 1.83
C MET A 121 4.32 6.63 1.45
N VAL A 122 3.85 7.73 2.05
CA VAL A 122 4.51 9.04 1.91
C VAL A 122 5.88 9.04 2.59
N MET A 123 5.93 8.72 3.88
CA MET A 123 7.13 8.91 4.71
C MET A 123 8.25 7.91 4.41
N ALA A 124 7.91 6.62 4.32
CA ALA A 124 8.86 5.54 4.10
C ALA A 124 8.94 5.13 2.62
N GLY A 125 7.80 5.15 1.91
CA GLY A 125 7.70 4.79 0.49
C GLY A 125 7.99 5.94 -0.48
N HIS A 126 8.15 7.18 -0.01
CA HIS A 126 8.44 8.37 -0.82
C HIS A 126 7.42 8.65 -1.94
N GLN A 127 6.16 8.31 -1.69
CA GLN A 127 5.06 8.60 -2.59
C GLN A 127 4.49 9.99 -2.33
N LEU A 128 3.99 10.66 -3.37
CA LEU A 128 3.22 11.89 -3.17
C LEU A 128 1.83 11.55 -2.59
N PRO A 129 1.19 12.47 -1.85
CA PRO A 129 -0.07 12.18 -1.15
C PRO A 129 -1.19 11.61 -2.03
N ASP A 130 -1.37 12.15 -3.24
CA ASP A 130 -2.40 11.65 -4.17
C ASP A 130 -2.11 10.22 -4.66
N ASP A 131 -0.83 9.90 -4.89
CA ASP A 131 -0.41 8.56 -5.26
C ASP A 131 -0.55 7.60 -4.07
N ALA A 132 -0.10 8.00 -2.88
CA ALA A 132 -0.25 7.21 -1.65
C ALA A 132 -1.73 6.90 -1.36
N TYR A 133 -2.64 7.85 -1.58
CA TYR A 133 -4.09 7.62 -1.47
C TYR A 133 -4.61 6.63 -2.53
N ARG A 134 -4.20 6.76 -3.79
CA ARG A 134 -4.57 5.81 -4.86
C ARG A 134 -4.12 4.38 -4.53
N MET A 135 -2.90 4.24 -4.01
CA MET A 135 -2.31 2.96 -3.63
C MET A 135 -3.10 2.22 -2.55
N VAL A 136 -3.82 2.93 -1.68
CA VAL A 136 -4.67 2.33 -0.63
C VAL A 136 -6.16 2.34 -0.97
N SER A 137 -6.54 2.73 -2.20
CA SER A 137 -7.91 2.85 -2.66
C SER A 137 -8.14 2.10 -3.98
N ASN A 138 -8.17 2.81 -5.12
CA ASN A 138 -8.48 2.20 -6.42
C ASN A 138 -7.43 1.21 -6.90
N ASP A 139 -6.16 1.40 -6.55
CA ASP A 139 -5.11 0.45 -6.96
C ASP A 139 -5.28 -0.88 -6.19
N VAL A 140 -5.75 -0.83 -4.94
CA VAL A 140 -6.14 -2.04 -4.18
C VAL A 140 -7.27 -2.76 -4.90
N ARG A 141 -8.33 -2.02 -5.30
CA ARG A 141 -9.49 -2.60 -5.99
C ARG A 141 -9.05 -3.34 -7.26
N GLU A 142 -8.27 -2.66 -8.10
CA GLU A 142 -7.76 -3.25 -9.33
C GLU A 142 -6.88 -4.48 -9.05
N GLY A 143 -6.00 -4.41 -8.06
CA GLY A 143 -5.10 -5.50 -7.70
C GLY A 143 -5.79 -6.75 -7.12
N ILE A 144 -7.01 -6.60 -6.59
CA ILE A 144 -7.85 -7.71 -6.13
C ILE A 144 -8.96 -8.07 -7.14
N GLY A 145 -8.89 -7.57 -8.38
CA GLY A 145 -9.82 -7.91 -9.46
C GLY A 145 -11.18 -7.21 -9.35
N MET A 146 -11.29 -6.13 -8.58
CA MET A 146 -12.49 -5.31 -8.49
C MET A 146 -12.40 -4.09 -9.43
N PRO A 147 -13.54 -3.63 -9.99
CA PRO A 147 -13.54 -2.43 -10.83
C PRO A 147 -13.20 -1.19 -10.00
N ARG A 148 -12.45 -0.27 -10.62
CA ARG A 148 -12.21 1.08 -10.09
C ARG A 148 -13.53 1.80 -9.85
N LEU A 149 -13.53 2.69 -8.87
CA LEU A 149 -14.63 3.60 -8.60
C LEU A 149 -14.21 5.03 -8.93
N SER A 150 -15.13 5.77 -9.53
CA SER A 150 -15.02 7.20 -9.81
C SER A 150 -16.13 7.94 -9.06
N VAL A 151 -15.86 9.19 -8.68
CA VAL A 151 -16.89 10.07 -8.10
C VAL A 151 -17.59 10.79 -9.23
N GLU A 152 -18.43 10.06 -9.95
CA GLU A 152 -19.22 10.57 -11.09
C GLU A 152 -20.60 9.90 -11.18
N ALA A 153 -21.52 10.52 -11.91
CA ALA A 153 -22.86 9.96 -12.09
C ALA A 153 -22.80 8.62 -12.84
N GLY A 154 -23.47 7.60 -12.30
CA GLY A 154 -23.48 6.24 -12.84
C GLY A 154 -22.56 5.27 -12.09
N SER A 155 -21.55 5.77 -11.38
CA SER A 155 -20.72 4.94 -10.50
C SER A 155 -21.48 4.50 -9.24
N PRO A 156 -21.15 3.32 -8.66
CA PRO A 156 -21.70 2.91 -7.37
C PRO A 156 -21.50 3.99 -6.31
N ALA A 157 -22.55 4.31 -5.57
CA ALA A 157 -22.51 5.26 -4.45
C ALA A 157 -21.86 4.65 -3.19
N ASP A 158 -20.62 4.18 -3.36
CA ASP A 158 -19.74 3.64 -2.33
C ASP A 158 -18.70 4.70 -2.00
N LEU A 159 -18.92 5.44 -0.90
CA LEU A 159 -18.20 6.68 -0.61
C LEU A 159 -17.69 6.69 0.83
N LEU A 160 -16.50 7.26 1.02
CA LEU A 160 -16.01 7.70 2.31
C LEU A 160 -15.97 9.22 2.30
N VAL A 161 -16.80 9.86 3.13
CA VAL A 161 -16.82 11.31 3.28
C VAL A 161 -15.96 11.67 4.48
N ILE A 162 -14.95 12.50 4.25
CA ILE A 162 -13.97 12.96 5.23
C ILE A 162 -13.98 14.49 5.20
N ASP A 163 -13.98 15.11 6.38
CA ASP A 163 -13.82 16.56 6.53
C ASP A 163 -12.36 16.96 6.31
N ALA A 164 -11.97 17.08 5.04
CA ALA A 164 -10.65 17.51 4.59
C ALA A 164 -10.73 18.08 3.17
N ALA A 165 -9.91 19.08 2.85
CA ALA A 165 -9.91 19.75 1.55
C ALA A 165 -9.09 19.02 0.46
N SER A 166 -8.32 17.99 0.84
CA SER A 166 -7.48 17.22 -0.11
C SER A 166 -7.07 15.85 0.46
N PRO A 167 -6.63 14.89 -0.38
CA PRO A 167 -6.01 13.65 0.09
C PRO A 167 -4.81 13.90 1.01
N ARG A 168 -3.99 14.91 0.71
CA ARG A 168 -2.88 15.34 1.58
C ARG A 168 -3.35 15.69 2.98
N GLU A 169 -4.37 16.54 3.11
CA GLU A 169 -4.91 16.93 4.40
C GLU A 169 -5.56 15.76 5.13
N ALA A 170 -6.34 14.94 4.40
CA ALA A 170 -6.95 13.74 4.97
C ALA A 170 -5.90 12.78 5.54
N ILE A 171 -4.83 12.51 4.81
CA ILE A 171 -3.70 11.66 5.26
C ILE A 171 -3.02 12.28 6.49
N ALA A 172 -2.75 13.59 6.46
CA ALA A 172 -2.01 14.27 7.52
C ALA A 172 -2.81 14.39 8.85
N ALA A 173 -4.10 14.72 8.76
CA ALA A 173 -4.95 14.91 9.93
C ALA A 173 -5.62 13.62 10.39
N ALA A 174 -5.85 12.68 9.47
CA ALA A 174 -6.57 11.43 9.65
C ALA A 174 -7.78 11.54 10.61
N PRO A 175 -8.71 12.50 10.37
CA PRO A 175 -9.76 12.84 11.32
C PRO A 175 -10.67 11.63 11.57
N MET A 176 -11.19 11.48 12.79
CA MET A 176 -12.15 10.40 13.07
C MET A 176 -13.55 10.73 12.56
N SER A 177 -13.86 12.02 12.36
CA SER A 177 -15.14 12.47 11.81
C SER A 177 -15.29 12.02 10.35
N ARG A 178 -16.01 10.92 10.12
CA ARG A 178 -16.16 10.27 8.79
C ARG A 178 -17.55 9.69 8.63
N ARG A 179 -18.01 9.60 7.38
CA ARG A 179 -19.26 8.93 7.00
C ARG A 179 -18.99 7.93 5.88
N VAL A 180 -19.48 6.71 6.02
CA VAL A 180 -19.32 5.64 5.04
C VAL A 180 -20.67 5.34 4.40
N TYR A 181 -20.72 5.46 3.09
CA TYR A 181 -21.88 5.09 2.28
C TYR A 181 -21.57 3.82 1.48
N ARG A 182 -22.52 2.89 1.45
CA ARG A 182 -22.50 1.70 0.60
C ARG A 182 -23.78 1.68 -0.21
N ARG A 183 -23.67 1.73 -1.54
CA ARG A 183 -24.80 1.81 -2.47
C ARG A 183 -25.80 2.92 -2.10
N GLY A 184 -25.28 4.07 -1.70
CA GLY A 184 -26.06 5.25 -1.34
C GLY A 184 -26.65 5.23 0.07
N VAL A 185 -26.45 4.15 0.85
CA VAL A 185 -26.93 4.04 2.22
C VAL A 185 -25.80 4.35 3.20
N LEU A 186 -26.05 5.24 4.17
CA LEU A 186 -25.12 5.47 5.28
C LEU A 186 -25.03 4.20 6.14
N VAL A 187 -23.86 3.57 6.18
CA VAL A 187 -23.62 2.31 6.92
C VAL A 187 -22.77 2.51 8.17
N ALA A 188 -22.00 3.59 8.25
CA ALA A 188 -21.24 3.97 9.44
C ALA A 188 -21.01 5.48 9.48
N SER A 189 -20.99 6.06 10.68
CA SER A 189 -20.61 7.45 10.91
C SER A 189 -19.93 7.61 12.25
N ALA A 190 -18.97 8.53 12.32
CA ALA A 190 -18.38 9.02 13.56
C ALA A 190 -18.34 10.55 13.49
N ASP A 191 -18.59 11.20 14.62
CA ASP A 191 -18.49 12.66 14.77
C ASP A 191 -17.36 12.98 15.77
N GLN A 192 -16.66 14.09 15.54
CA GLN A 192 -15.58 14.56 16.40
C GLN A 192 -15.76 16.06 16.64
N GLN A 193 -15.68 16.50 17.90
CA GLN A 193 -15.75 17.91 18.28
C GLN A 193 -14.43 18.32 18.95
N THR A 194 -13.89 19.46 18.53
CA THR A 194 -12.67 20.05 19.10
C THR A 194 -12.99 21.44 19.62
N THR A 195 -12.66 21.72 20.88
CA THR A 195 -12.78 23.06 21.48
C THR A 195 -11.40 23.61 21.81
N ILE A 196 -11.06 24.77 21.24
CA ILE A 196 -9.78 25.44 21.48
C ILE A 196 -9.99 26.51 22.56
N HIS A 197 -9.43 26.30 23.75
CA HIS A 197 -9.43 27.29 24.82
C HIS A 197 -8.16 28.16 24.68
N ARG A 198 -8.33 29.47 24.45
CA ARG A 198 -7.23 30.42 24.48
C ARG A 198 -7.18 31.08 25.86
N THR A 199 -6.06 30.96 26.57
CA THR A 199 -5.78 31.83 27.71
C THR A 199 -5.39 33.21 27.20
N ALA A 200 -5.93 34.25 27.85
CA ALA A 200 -5.61 35.65 27.59
C ALA A 200 -4.13 35.96 27.89
#